data_AF-A0A561WKX6-F1
#
_entry.id   AF-A0A561WKX6-F1
#
_cell.length_a   1.000
_cell.length_b   1.000
_cell.length_c   1.000
_cell.angle_alpha   90.00
_cell.angle_beta   90.00
_cell.angle_gamma   90.00
#
_symmetry.space_group_name_H-M   'P 1'
#
loop_
_entity.id
_entity.type
_entity.pdbx_description
1 polymer ?
#
loop_
_entity_poly.entity_id
_entity_poly.type
_entity_poly.pdbx_seq_one_letter_code
_entity_poly.pdbx_strand_id
1 'polypeptide(L)'
;MADEDVVRELLAAVPAGCTYLVPISGEDGAIIDFRVAATSDQIHDIYGRGTQRVDSRLSKLYPSMVDGPLWRLYLEVMRTGTSATMDEFRYDETRPGVVAESRFEISVRRVLNGLLVWWTRVDEHRRRLESTELLGSLGWTEYDLVTGRVDWSPGMYRIFEREPADGPLSRTEQAAAILAEDRGISETAWQTLDLGATSDVTVRFRIGAGVKHLRILSDMARDAQGRPVKIYAVVQDVTARVASRTEIERLSDEVRVGQLSAVAQQRVARQLQQMIQPVPAGTFELAGLEAMVSYLPAESAVQVGGDWYHAQTLPDGRVALAVGDVAGHGLDAASGMAHLRFALVAWLSVGIRDPGLLLRHLNQLCAQLGITATAVVGVYDPATRQLPWARAGHMAPLLARHGRDIDLGWPPGLLLGAEPDADFPVAQTRLQSGDLVLLYTDGLVERRGDMRRRTAEVRGHLRAVSADPGADPLPRLHRLLYAPSPDDDTCTLAVRVR
;
A
#
# COMPACT_ATOMS: atom_id res chain seq x y z
N MET A 1 54.37 -18.21 -45.29
CA MET A 1 53.18 -17.43 -45.74
C MET A 1 52.09 -18.34 -46.24
N ALA A 2 52.29 -19.19 -47.27
CA ALA A 2 51.25 -20.12 -47.76
C ALA A 2 50.62 -21.03 -46.68
N ASP A 3 51.41 -21.55 -45.74
CA ASP A 3 50.90 -22.42 -44.65
C ASP A 3 50.14 -21.64 -43.54
N GLU A 4 50.43 -20.35 -43.34
CA GLU A 4 49.79 -19.53 -42.29
C GLU A 4 48.38 -19.08 -42.71
N ASP A 5 48.17 -18.81 -44.00
CA ASP A 5 46.87 -18.42 -44.55
C ASP A 5 45.84 -19.57 -44.47
N VAL A 6 46.28 -20.82 -44.71
CA VAL A 6 45.45 -22.03 -44.58
C VAL A 6 45.05 -22.28 -43.12
N VAL A 7 45.97 -22.10 -42.17
CA VAL A 7 45.67 -22.25 -40.74
C VAL A 7 44.69 -21.18 -40.26
N ARG A 8 44.79 -19.95 -40.77
CA ARG A 8 43.85 -18.86 -40.45
C ARG A 8 42.44 -19.17 -40.92
N GLU A 9 42.28 -19.72 -42.13
CA GLU A 9 40.98 -20.14 -42.68
C GLU A 9 40.37 -21.30 -41.88
N LEU A 10 41.19 -22.29 -41.50
CA LEU A 10 40.75 -23.41 -40.64
C LEU A 10 40.30 -22.95 -39.26
N LEU A 11 41.04 -22.03 -38.63
CA LEU A 11 40.67 -21.52 -37.29
C LEU A 11 39.41 -20.68 -37.28
N ALA A 12 39.07 -20.02 -38.41
CA ALA A 12 37.78 -19.33 -38.55
C ALA A 12 36.59 -20.31 -38.60
N ALA A 13 36.82 -21.57 -38.98
CA ALA A 13 35.79 -22.60 -39.08
C ALA A 13 35.66 -23.49 -37.82
N VAL A 14 36.63 -23.44 -36.90
CA VAL A 14 36.62 -24.23 -35.67
C VAL A 14 35.76 -23.53 -34.59
N PRO A 15 34.69 -24.17 -34.08
CA PRO A 15 33.80 -23.55 -33.08
C PRO A 15 34.40 -23.45 -31.67
N ALA A 16 35.68 -23.80 -31.51
CA ALA A 16 36.43 -23.74 -30.26
C ALA A 16 37.45 -22.57 -30.28
N GLY A 17 37.67 -21.98 -29.11
CA GLY A 17 38.58 -20.84 -28.93
C GLY A 17 40.06 -21.23 -29.01
N CYS A 18 40.65 -21.20 -30.20
CA CYS A 18 42.02 -21.66 -30.44
C CYS A 18 42.95 -20.53 -30.90
N THR A 19 44.21 -20.57 -30.45
CA THR A 19 45.30 -19.68 -30.87
C THR A 19 46.46 -20.50 -31.43
N TYR A 20 46.95 -20.11 -32.61
CA TYR A 20 48.12 -20.70 -33.26
C TYR A 20 49.36 -19.84 -33.02
N LEU A 21 50.39 -20.46 -32.46
CA LEU A 21 51.65 -19.85 -32.05
C LEU A 21 52.80 -20.38 -32.92
N VAL A 22 53.59 -19.48 -33.50
CA VAL A 22 54.77 -19.83 -34.30
C VAL A 22 56.02 -19.44 -33.51
N PRO A 23 57.02 -20.33 -33.36
CA PRO A 23 58.23 -20.04 -32.61
C PRO A 23 59.08 -18.95 -33.31
N ILE A 24 59.68 -18.09 -32.50
CA ILE A 24 60.74 -17.14 -32.90
C ILE A 24 62.04 -17.69 -32.32
N SER A 25 63.00 -17.98 -33.20
CA SER A 25 64.31 -18.51 -32.79
C SER A 25 65.37 -17.41 -32.73
N GLY A 26 66.30 -17.53 -31.78
CA GLY A 26 67.50 -16.70 -31.68
C GLY A 26 68.59 -17.13 -32.66
N GLU A 27 69.71 -16.42 -32.66
CA GLU A 27 70.86 -16.70 -33.54
C GLU A 27 71.51 -18.08 -33.29
N ASP A 28 71.31 -18.63 -32.09
CA ASP A 28 71.75 -19.96 -31.66
C ASP A 28 70.75 -21.09 -32.00
N GLY A 29 69.62 -20.75 -32.63
CA GLY A 29 68.56 -21.69 -32.95
C GLY A 29 67.66 -22.06 -31.77
N ALA A 30 67.86 -21.47 -30.59
CA ALA A 30 66.97 -21.66 -29.45
C ALA A 30 65.68 -20.85 -29.63
N ILE A 31 64.53 -21.40 -29.22
CA ILE A 31 63.26 -20.66 -29.25
C ILE A 31 63.31 -19.60 -28.15
N ILE A 32 63.34 -18.33 -28.55
CA ILE A 32 63.38 -17.17 -27.65
C ILE A 32 61.99 -16.57 -27.41
N ASP A 33 61.04 -16.80 -28.32
CA ASP A 33 59.65 -16.32 -28.16
C ASP A 33 58.65 -17.09 -29.01
N PHE A 34 57.36 -16.77 -28.90
CA PHE A 34 56.30 -17.20 -29.80
C PHE A 34 55.53 -16.00 -30.35
N ARG A 35 55.24 -16.00 -31.66
CA ARG A 35 54.33 -15.04 -32.31
C ARG A 35 52.94 -15.65 -32.43
N VAL A 36 51.91 -14.88 -32.11
CA VAL A 36 50.52 -15.25 -32.39
C VAL A 36 50.28 -15.12 -33.90
N ALA A 37 50.29 -16.22 -34.64
CA ALA A 37 50.12 -16.19 -36.10
C ALA A 37 48.63 -16.17 -36.50
N ALA A 38 47.77 -16.80 -35.71
CA ALA A 38 46.31 -16.76 -35.90
C ALA A 38 45.58 -17.04 -34.58
N THR A 39 44.34 -16.58 -34.46
CA THR A 39 43.42 -16.92 -33.36
C THR A 39 41.99 -16.86 -33.88
N SER A 40 41.10 -17.71 -33.36
CA SER A 40 39.68 -17.63 -33.69
C SER A 40 39.04 -16.35 -33.11
N ASP A 41 37.97 -15.88 -33.75
CA ASP A 41 37.19 -14.71 -33.35
C ASP A 41 36.20 -15.01 -32.21
N GLN A 42 35.93 -16.30 -31.96
CA GLN A 42 35.02 -16.80 -30.95
C GLN A 42 35.54 -16.68 -29.51
N ILE A 43 36.84 -16.38 -29.31
CA ILE A 43 37.42 -16.24 -27.97
C ILE A 43 38.26 -14.98 -27.82
N HIS A 44 38.08 -14.32 -26.69
CA HIS A 44 38.91 -13.22 -26.24
C HIS A 44 39.85 -13.75 -25.15
N ASP A 45 41.07 -13.25 -25.10
CA ASP A 45 41.91 -13.54 -23.95
C ASP A 45 41.36 -12.91 -22.66
N ILE A 46 42.02 -13.21 -21.55
CA ILE A 46 41.71 -12.68 -20.23
C ILE A 46 41.66 -11.14 -20.13
N TYR A 47 42.24 -10.40 -21.08
CA TYR A 47 42.19 -8.94 -21.19
C TYR A 47 41.14 -8.45 -22.20
N GLY A 48 40.29 -9.35 -22.71
CA GLY A 48 39.27 -9.02 -23.71
C GLY A 48 39.83 -8.85 -25.12
N ARG A 49 41.04 -9.35 -25.41
CA ARG A 49 41.70 -9.20 -26.71
C ARG A 49 41.45 -10.43 -27.60
N GLY A 50 40.74 -10.24 -28.71
CA GLY A 50 40.50 -11.28 -29.72
C GLY A 50 41.62 -11.33 -30.78
N THR A 51 41.27 -11.10 -32.04
CA THR A 51 42.19 -11.07 -33.20
C THR A 51 43.24 -9.95 -33.15
N GLN A 52 43.06 -8.94 -32.29
CA GLN A 52 44.02 -7.86 -32.06
C GLN A 52 45.40 -8.35 -31.56
N ARG A 53 45.49 -9.60 -31.10
CA ARG A 53 46.74 -10.23 -30.64
C ARG A 53 47.60 -10.78 -31.77
N VAL A 54 47.05 -10.92 -32.98
CA VAL A 54 47.79 -11.47 -34.13
C VAL A 54 49.03 -10.60 -34.40
N ASP A 55 50.13 -11.26 -34.76
CA ASP A 55 51.48 -10.71 -34.96
C ASP A 55 52.18 -10.16 -33.71
N SER A 56 51.54 -10.23 -32.55
CA SER A 56 52.19 -9.89 -31.29
C SER A 56 53.02 -11.04 -30.74
N ARG A 57 54.11 -10.68 -30.04
CA ARG A 57 54.94 -11.61 -29.28
C ARG A 57 54.27 -12.02 -27.96
N LEU A 58 54.34 -13.29 -27.62
CA LEU A 58 53.72 -13.83 -26.42
C LEU A 58 54.33 -13.23 -25.16
N SER A 59 55.66 -13.05 -25.13
CA SER A 59 56.38 -12.37 -24.03
C SER A 59 55.89 -10.95 -23.77
N LYS A 60 55.44 -10.22 -24.81
CA LYS A 60 54.90 -8.86 -24.68
C LYS A 60 53.45 -8.88 -24.22
N LEU A 61 52.65 -9.83 -24.72
CA LEU A 61 51.24 -9.95 -24.36
C LEU A 61 51.03 -10.45 -22.94
N TYR A 62 51.92 -11.34 -22.49
CA TYR A 62 51.85 -12.02 -21.20
C TYR A 62 53.24 -12.23 -20.59
N PRO A 63 53.89 -11.15 -20.10
CA PRO A 63 55.24 -11.23 -19.54
C PRO A 63 55.36 -12.23 -18.39
N SER A 64 54.31 -12.38 -17.58
CA SER A 64 54.27 -13.30 -16.43
C SER A 64 54.25 -14.78 -16.81
N MET A 65 54.00 -15.12 -18.07
CA MET A 65 53.99 -16.51 -18.53
C MET A 65 55.37 -17.01 -18.95
N VAL A 66 56.30 -16.11 -19.32
CA VAL A 66 57.66 -16.46 -19.74
C VAL A 66 58.40 -17.17 -18.59
N ASP A 67 59.10 -18.26 -18.90
CA ASP A 67 59.79 -19.16 -17.95
C ASP A 67 58.90 -19.91 -16.94
N GLY A 68 57.59 -19.66 -16.96
CA GLY A 68 56.58 -20.33 -16.15
C GLY A 68 56.22 -21.75 -16.64
N PRO A 69 55.36 -22.47 -15.89
CA PRO A 69 55.00 -23.85 -16.21
C PRO A 69 54.44 -24.03 -17.62
N LEU A 70 53.57 -23.12 -18.07
CA LEU A 70 52.97 -23.15 -19.40
C LEU A 70 54.01 -22.91 -20.52
N TRP A 71 54.98 -22.03 -20.28
CA TRP A 71 56.04 -21.75 -21.25
C TRP A 71 56.95 -22.96 -21.45
N ARG A 72 57.31 -23.64 -20.35
CA ARG A 72 58.08 -24.89 -20.42
C ARG A 72 57.31 -25.98 -21.15
N LEU A 73 55.99 -26.06 -20.94
CA LEU A 73 55.11 -26.97 -21.66
C LEU A 73 55.13 -26.71 -23.17
N TYR A 74 55.06 -25.44 -23.61
CA TYR A 74 55.15 -25.10 -25.03
C TYR A 74 56.49 -25.49 -25.64
N LEU A 75 57.60 -25.19 -24.97
CA LEU A 75 58.94 -25.58 -25.42
C LEU A 75 59.09 -27.10 -25.51
N GLU A 76 58.54 -27.83 -24.53
CA GLU A 76 58.54 -29.28 -24.52
C GLU A 76 57.75 -29.86 -25.69
N VAL A 77 56.50 -29.43 -25.90
CA VAL A 77 55.64 -29.89 -26.99
C VAL A 77 56.26 -29.56 -28.37
N MET A 78 56.92 -28.40 -28.51
CA MET A 78 57.65 -28.07 -29.74
C MET A 78 58.82 -29.01 -29.99
N ARG A 79 59.57 -29.36 -28.95
CA ARG A 79 60.75 -30.23 -29.04
C ARG A 79 60.37 -31.70 -29.29
N THR A 80 59.36 -32.22 -28.59
CA THR A 80 58.99 -33.64 -28.61
C THR A 80 57.93 -33.97 -29.66
N GLY A 81 57.06 -33.01 -29.99
CA GLY A 81 55.88 -33.23 -30.82
C GLY A 81 54.72 -33.95 -30.11
N THR A 82 54.88 -34.34 -28.84
CA THR A 82 53.82 -35.00 -28.07
C THR A 82 52.80 -33.97 -27.58
N SER A 83 51.51 -34.23 -27.78
CA SER A 83 50.44 -33.34 -27.29
C SER A 83 50.34 -33.38 -25.77
N ALA A 84 49.97 -32.26 -25.14
CA ALA A 84 49.87 -32.17 -23.68
C ALA A 84 48.67 -31.31 -23.24
N THR A 85 48.17 -31.61 -22.05
CA THR A 85 47.10 -30.85 -21.37
C THR A 85 47.59 -30.44 -19.99
N MET A 86 47.17 -29.27 -19.54
CA MET A 86 47.40 -28.77 -18.18
C MET A 86 46.06 -28.47 -17.53
N ASP A 87 45.70 -29.37 -16.62
CA ASP A 87 44.50 -29.30 -15.82
C ASP A 87 44.80 -28.37 -14.64
N GLU A 88 44.10 -27.22 -14.53
CA GLU A 88 44.26 -26.24 -13.45
C GLU A 88 45.42 -25.23 -13.60
N PHE A 89 45.54 -24.60 -14.77
CA PHE A 89 46.34 -23.38 -14.88
C PHE A 89 45.72 -22.24 -14.08
N ARG A 90 46.48 -21.68 -13.16
CA ARG A 90 46.09 -20.50 -12.38
C ARG A 90 46.73 -19.27 -13.00
N TYR A 91 45.91 -18.28 -13.29
CA TYR A 91 46.37 -16.97 -13.73
C TYR A 91 45.85 -15.89 -12.80
N ASP A 92 46.78 -15.18 -12.16
CA ASP A 92 46.46 -14.04 -11.31
C ASP A 92 46.15 -12.82 -12.19
N GLU A 93 44.89 -12.43 -12.21
CA GLU A 93 44.44 -11.26 -12.96
C GLU A 93 44.78 -9.98 -12.19
N THR A 94 45.86 -9.31 -12.55
CA THR A 94 46.16 -7.96 -12.05
C THR A 94 45.44 -6.91 -12.89
N ARG A 95 44.19 -6.59 -12.55
CA ARG A 95 43.54 -5.32 -12.92
C ARG A 95 43.57 -4.37 -11.72
N PRO A 96 43.61 -3.04 -11.93
CA PRO A 96 43.46 -2.10 -10.82
C PRO A 96 42.13 -2.33 -10.09
N GLY A 97 42.19 -2.80 -8.83
CA GLY A 97 41.04 -2.95 -7.95
C GLY A 97 40.31 -4.30 -7.94
N VAL A 98 40.74 -5.30 -8.73
CA VAL A 98 40.17 -6.66 -8.69
C VAL A 98 41.30 -7.67 -8.78
N VAL A 99 41.52 -8.47 -7.73
CA VAL A 99 42.33 -9.69 -7.78
C VAL A 99 41.35 -10.84 -7.95
N ALA A 100 41.21 -11.34 -9.18
CA ALA A 100 40.40 -12.51 -9.46
C ALA A 100 41.31 -13.65 -9.93
N GLU A 101 41.54 -14.65 -9.08
CA GLU A 101 42.20 -15.89 -9.47
C GLU A 101 41.30 -16.61 -10.48
N SER A 102 41.76 -16.75 -11.73
CA SER A 102 41.02 -17.46 -12.78
C SER A 102 41.69 -18.80 -13.07
N ARG A 103 40.89 -19.86 -13.15
CA ARG A 103 41.31 -21.23 -13.44
C ARG A 103 40.96 -21.61 -14.88
N PHE A 104 41.95 -22.16 -15.56
CA PHE A 104 41.84 -22.61 -16.94
C PHE A 104 42.31 -24.05 -17.08
N GLU A 105 41.65 -24.78 -17.98
CA GLU A 105 42.20 -25.98 -18.59
C GLU A 105 42.83 -25.60 -19.92
N ILE A 106 44.09 -26.02 -20.16
CA ILE A 106 44.84 -25.64 -21.35
C ILE A 106 45.30 -26.89 -22.10
N SER A 107 45.00 -26.95 -23.39
CA SER A 107 45.47 -28.03 -24.27
C SER A 107 46.42 -27.49 -25.33
N VAL A 108 47.51 -28.21 -25.58
CA VAL A 108 48.61 -27.79 -26.47
C VAL A 108 48.94 -28.93 -27.43
N ARG A 109 48.96 -28.64 -28.73
CA ARG A 109 49.36 -29.60 -29.77
C ARG A 109 50.31 -28.98 -30.77
N ARG A 110 51.33 -29.72 -31.22
CA ARG A 110 52.19 -29.28 -32.33
C ARG A 110 51.47 -29.49 -33.66
N VAL A 111 51.38 -28.43 -34.47
CA VAL A 111 50.77 -28.45 -35.80
C VAL A 111 51.69 -27.70 -36.76
N LEU A 112 52.13 -28.38 -37.83
CA LEU A 112 53.13 -27.87 -38.77
C LEU A 112 54.41 -27.40 -38.04
N ASN A 113 54.80 -26.14 -38.24
CA ASN A 113 55.96 -25.51 -37.61
C ASN A 113 55.62 -24.76 -36.30
N GLY A 114 54.41 -24.90 -35.76
CA GLY A 114 53.94 -24.16 -34.59
C GLY A 114 53.10 -24.98 -33.60
N LEU A 115 52.48 -24.29 -32.65
CA LEU A 115 51.60 -24.85 -31.62
C LEU A 115 50.18 -24.36 -31.80
N LEU A 116 49.21 -25.27 -31.71
CA LEU A 116 47.81 -24.96 -31.53
C LEU A 116 47.46 -25.07 -30.04
N VAL A 117 46.92 -23.99 -29.48
CA VAL A 117 46.60 -23.88 -28.05
C VAL A 117 45.16 -23.42 -27.89
N TRP A 118 44.40 -24.03 -26.97
CA TRP A 118 43.09 -23.51 -26.55
C TRP A 118 42.91 -23.59 -25.05
N TRP A 119 42.09 -22.68 -24.53
CA TRP A 119 41.89 -22.42 -23.10
C TRP A 119 40.40 -22.49 -22.77
N THR A 120 40.04 -23.20 -21.71
CA THR A 120 38.65 -23.29 -21.22
C THR A 120 38.56 -22.69 -19.82
N ARG A 121 37.74 -21.64 -19.63
CA ARG A 121 37.54 -20.98 -18.32
C ARG A 121 36.48 -21.73 -17.50
N VAL A 122 36.78 -22.06 -16.24
CA VAL A 122 35.94 -22.97 -15.42
C VAL A 122 35.07 -22.24 -14.37
N ASP A 123 35.36 -20.99 -14.00
CA ASP A 123 34.88 -20.42 -12.71
C ASP A 123 33.63 -19.50 -12.76
N GLU A 124 33.23 -19.00 -13.93
CA GLU A 124 32.18 -17.95 -14.03
C GLU A 124 30.76 -18.52 -14.06
N HIS A 125 30.59 -19.70 -14.66
CA HIS A 125 29.30 -20.38 -14.78
C HIS A 125 28.82 -20.90 -13.41
N ARG A 126 29.74 -21.33 -12.54
CA ARG A 126 29.44 -21.89 -11.22
C ARG A 126 28.94 -20.84 -10.22
N ARG A 127 29.57 -19.65 -10.19
CA ARG A 127 29.18 -18.55 -9.29
C ARG A 127 27.78 -17.96 -9.57
N ARG A 128 27.38 -17.90 -10.85
CA ARG A 128 26.04 -17.41 -11.25
C ARG A 128 24.92 -18.39 -10.85
N LEU A 129 25.19 -19.69 -10.91
CA LEU A 129 24.26 -20.73 -10.45
C LEU A 129 24.08 -20.70 -8.93
N GLU A 130 25.18 -20.61 -8.17
CA GLU A 130 25.13 -20.54 -6.70
C GLU A 130 24.40 -19.29 -6.18
N SER A 131 24.52 -18.15 -6.88
CA SER A 131 23.80 -16.91 -6.53
C SER A 131 22.30 -17.01 -6.79
N THR A 132 21.89 -17.65 -7.90
CA THR A 132 20.47 -17.91 -8.21
C THR A 132 19.85 -18.87 -7.20
N GLU A 133 20.59 -19.90 -6.77
CA GLU A 133 20.18 -20.82 -5.71
C GLU A 133 19.92 -20.10 -4.38
N LEU A 134 20.82 -19.20 -3.98
CA LEU A 134 20.70 -18.46 -2.73
C LEU A 134 19.51 -17.48 -2.75
N LEU A 135 19.39 -16.65 -3.78
CA LEU A 135 18.34 -15.63 -3.88
C LEU A 135 16.95 -16.23 -4.07
N GLY A 136 16.85 -17.36 -4.77
CA GLY A 136 15.58 -18.05 -5.01
C GLY A 136 15.15 -19.01 -3.91
N SER A 137 16.00 -19.26 -2.90
CA SER A 137 15.87 -20.41 -1.99
C SER A 137 15.67 -21.72 -2.76
N LEU A 138 16.47 -21.90 -3.81
CA LEU A 138 16.42 -23.02 -4.73
C LEU A 138 17.55 -24.00 -4.45
N GLY A 139 17.28 -25.28 -4.69
CA GLY A 139 18.26 -26.34 -4.82
C GLY A 139 17.85 -27.24 -5.96
N TRP A 140 18.81 -27.84 -6.66
CA TRP A 140 18.53 -28.92 -7.60
C TRP A 140 19.15 -30.23 -7.10
N THR A 141 18.52 -31.32 -7.51
CA THR A 141 18.93 -32.69 -7.25
C THR A 141 18.84 -33.51 -8.52
N GLU A 142 19.73 -34.46 -8.63
CA GLU A 142 19.74 -35.43 -9.70
C GLU A 142 19.71 -36.84 -9.11
N TYR A 143 18.86 -37.71 -9.65
CA TYR A 143 18.73 -39.09 -9.22
C TYR A 143 19.00 -40.02 -10.41
N ASP A 144 20.07 -40.79 -10.32
CA ASP A 144 20.39 -41.81 -11.30
C ASP A 144 19.62 -43.10 -10.99
N LEU A 145 18.68 -43.46 -11.86
CA LEU A 145 17.80 -44.61 -11.67
C LEU A 145 18.51 -45.95 -11.92
N VAL A 146 19.66 -45.93 -12.59
CA VAL A 146 20.43 -47.14 -12.94
C VAL A 146 21.38 -47.52 -11.81
N THR A 147 22.08 -46.53 -11.27
CA THR A 147 23.07 -46.71 -10.20
C THR A 147 22.51 -46.48 -8.80
N GLY A 148 21.36 -45.81 -8.69
CA GLY A 148 20.76 -45.40 -7.42
C GLY A 148 21.45 -44.21 -6.76
N ARG A 149 22.41 -43.58 -7.44
CA ARG A 149 23.15 -42.43 -6.90
C ARG A 149 22.29 -41.17 -6.90
N VAL A 150 22.41 -40.39 -5.84
CA VAL A 150 21.78 -39.07 -5.71
C VAL A 150 22.88 -38.01 -5.64
N ASP A 151 22.72 -36.93 -6.39
CA ASP A 151 23.62 -35.78 -6.34
C ASP A 151 22.82 -34.52 -6.01
N TRP A 152 23.30 -33.75 -5.02
CA TRP A 152 22.65 -32.54 -4.51
C TRP A 152 23.52 -31.31 -4.76
N SER A 153 22.86 -30.24 -5.20
CA SER A 153 23.43 -28.89 -5.15
C SER A 153 23.64 -28.38 -3.72
N PRO A 154 24.52 -27.39 -3.51
CA PRO A 154 24.62 -26.68 -2.23
C PRO A 154 23.29 -26.12 -1.73
N GLY A 155 22.42 -25.64 -2.65
CA GLY A 155 21.06 -25.21 -2.32
C GLY A 155 20.20 -26.28 -1.66
N MET A 156 20.29 -27.54 -2.09
CA MET A 156 19.53 -28.64 -1.49
C MET A 156 19.93 -28.91 -0.03
N TYR A 157 21.23 -28.89 0.27
CA TYR A 157 21.72 -29.03 1.65
C TYR A 157 21.21 -27.92 2.56
N ARG A 158 21.11 -26.68 2.06
CA ARG A 158 20.50 -25.56 2.80
C ARG A 158 19.00 -25.75 3.02
N ILE A 159 18.24 -26.15 2.00
CA ILE A 159 16.78 -26.36 2.10
C ILE A 159 16.45 -27.44 3.13
N PHE A 160 17.22 -28.53 3.14
CA PHE A 160 17.04 -29.65 4.07
C PHE A 160 17.79 -29.49 5.39
N GLU A 161 18.43 -28.34 5.62
CA GLU A 161 19.19 -28.03 6.85
C GLU A 161 20.18 -29.16 7.22
N ARG A 162 20.92 -29.65 6.23
CA ARG A 162 21.79 -30.83 6.33
C ARG A 162 23.23 -30.48 5.98
N GLU A 163 24.18 -31.06 6.71
CA GLU A 163 25.60 -30.88 6.42
C GLU A 163 26.03 -31.70 5.19
N PRO A 164 26.82 -31.14 4.26
CA PRO A 164 27.28 -31.87 3.07
C PRO A 164 28.04 -33.17 3.37
N ALA A 165 28.68 -33.26 4.55
CA ALA A 165 29.39 -34.46 5.00
C ALA A 165 28.45 -35.66 5.22
N ASP A 166 27.17 -35.43 5.51
CA ASP A 166 26.18 -36.47 5.75
C ASP A 166 25.56 -37.02 4.44
N GLY A 167 25.95 -36.45 3.29
CA GLY A 167 25.45 -36.83 1.96
C GLY A 167 23.97 -36.47 1.73
N PRO A 168 23.44 -36.75 0.53
CA PRO A 168 22.03 -36.48 0.18
C PRO A 168 21.08 -37.44 0.90
N LEU A 169 19.81 -37.04 1.07
CA LEU A 169 18.79 -37.94 1.62
C LEU A 169 18.56 -39.13 0.69
N SER A 170 18.49 -40.33 1.28
CA SER A 170 17.99 -41.51 0.60
C SER A 170 16.49 -41.38 0.31
N ARG A 171 15.97 -42.20 -0.61
CA ARG A 171 14.53 -42.24 -0.91
C ARG A 171 13.69 -42.57 0.31
N THR A 172 14.18 -43.45 1.19
CA THR A 172 13.46 -43.84 2.40
C THR A 172 13.39 -42.68 3.40
N GLU A 173 14.49 -41.96 3.59
CA GLU A 173 14.51 -40.78 4.46
C GLU A 173 13.66 -39.64 3.88
N GLN A 174 13.71 -39.41 2.57
CA GLN A 174 12.88 -38.42 1.89
C GLN A 174 11.38 -38.74 2.05
N ALA A 175 10.97 -39.99 1.83
CA ALA A 175 9.59 -40.42 2.00
C ALA A 175 9.12 -40.33 3.47
N ALA A 176 10.02 -40.61 4.42
CA ALA A 176 9.73 -40.47 5.85
C ALA A 176 9.57 -39.00 6.29
N ALA A 177 10.28 -38.07 5.64
CA ALA A 177 10.21 -36.65 5.91
C ALA A 177 8.92 -35.98 5.37
N ILE A 178 8.26 -36.55 4.37
CA ILE A 178 6.99 -36.02 3.82
C ILE A 178 5.86 -36.19 4.86
N LEU A 179 5.07 -35.14 5.07
CA LEU A 179 3.87 -35.20 5.91
C LEU A 179 2.89 -36.27 5.40
N ALA A 180 2.23 -36.99 6.30
CA ALA A 180 1.41 -38.14 5.95
C ALA A 180 0.29 -37.78 4.95
N GLU A 181 -0.28 -36.59 5.09
CA GLU A 181 -1.34 -36.04 4.25
C GLU A 181 -0.88 -35.76 2.81
N ASP A 182 0.42 -35.49 2.61
CA ASP A 182 0.97 -35.09 1.31
C ASP A 182 1.63 -36.26 0.56
N ARG A 183 1.64 -37.48 1.12
CA ARG A 183 2.24 -38.66 0.47
C ARG A 183 1.60 -38.98 -0.88
N GLY A 184 0.27 -38.84 -0.99
CA GLY A 184 -0.45 -39.03 -2.26
C GLY A 184 -0.08 -38.03 -3.35
N ILE A 185 0.33 -36.82 -2.97
CA ILE A 185 0.83 -35.80 -3.91
C ILE A 185 2.17 -36.28 -4.50
N SER A 186 3.06 -36.83 -3.67
CA SER A 186 4.33 -37.38 -4.14
C SER A 186 4.14 -38.60 -5.04
N GLU A 187 3.19 -39.48 -4.76
CA GLU A 187 2.87 -40.63 -5.61
C GLU A 187 2.32 -40.18 -6.98
N THR A 188 1.47 -39.16 -6.99
CA THR A 188 0.93 -38.57 -8.22
C THR A 188 2.04 -37.94 -9.06
N ALA A 189 3.03 -37.30 -8.42
CA ALA A 189 4.20 -36.77 -9.10
C ALA A 189 5.00 -37.88 -9.80
N TRP A 190 5.20 -39.03 -9.15
CA TRP A 190 5.87 -40.20 -9.74
C TRP A 190 5.12 -40.74 -10.96
N GLN A 191 3.81 -40.91 -10.86
CA GLN A 191 2.98 -41.38 -11.99
C GLN A 191 3.05 -40.42 -13.18
N THR A 192 3.11 -39.11 -12.91
CA THR A 192 3.24 -38.07 -13.96
C THR A 192 4.55 -38.23 -14.74
N LEU A 193 5.66 -38.49 -14.04
CA LEU A 193 6.96 -38.72 -14.66
C LEU A 193 6.99 -40.04 -15.46
N ASP A 194 6.35 -41.10 -14.96
CA ASP A 194 6.25 -42.39 -15.65
C ASP A 194 5.52 -42.27 -16.99
N LEU A 195 4.52 -41.39 -17.07
CA LEU A 195 3.79 -41.05 -18.30
C LEU A 195 4.59 -40.15 -19.26
N GLY A 196 5.81 -39.73 -18.88
CA GLY A 196 6.68 -38.89 -19.69
C GLY A 196 6.37 -37.40 -19.65
N ALA A 197 5.62 -36.94 -18.63
CA ALA A 197 5.33 -35.53 -18.41
C ALA A 197 6.16 -34.96 -17.25
N THR A 198 6.43 -33.65 -17.28
CA THR A 198 7.05 -32.93 -16.16
C THR A 198 6.10 -32.80 -14.98
N SER A 199 6.59 -32.92 -13.75
CA SER A 199 5.80 -32.76 -12.53
C SER A 199 6.08 -31.42 -11.85
N ASP A 200 5.03 -30.72 -11.38
CA ASP A 200 5.11 -29.52 -10.54
C ASP A 200 4.18 -29.68 -9.35
N VAL A 201 4.75 -29.96 -8.17
CA VAL A 201 3.98 -30.19 -6.95
C VAL A 201 4.54 -29.39 -5.79
N THR A 202 3.67 -29.00 -4.86
CA THR A 202 4.11 -28.46 -3.56
C THR A 202 3.82 -29.48 -2.48
N VAL A 203 4.86 -29.89 -1.76
CA VAL A 203 4.81 -30.96 -0.74
C VAL A 203 5.40 -30.44 0.55
N ARG A 204 4.79 -30.80 1.68
CA ARG A 204 5.27 -30.43 3.01
C ARG A 204 6.22 -31.48 3.56
N PHE A 205 7.41 -31.02 3.96
CA PHE A 205 8.44 -31.83 4.59
C PHE A 205 8.65 -31.40 6.03
N ARG A 206 8.81 -32.36 6.94
CA ARG A 206 9.29 -32.14 8.29
C ARG A 206 10.82 -32.08 8.24
N ILE A 207 11.37 -30.88 8.44
CA ILE A 207 12.81 -30.59 8.37
C ILE A 207 13.18 -29.83 9.64
N GLY A 208 14.18 -30.34 10.36
CA GLY A 208 14.53 -29.82 11.69
C GLY A 208 13.32 -29.85 12.65
N ALA A 209 13.05 -28.70 13.28
CA ALA A 209 11.92 -28.52 14.20
C ALA A 209 10.61 -28.09 13.51
N GLY A 210 10.62 -27.86 12.20
CA GLY A 210 9.52 -27.21 11.48
C GLY A 210 8.97 -28.01 10.30
N VAL A 211 7.96 -27.44 9.66
CA VAL A 211 7.43 -27.92 8.38
C VAL A 211 7.79 -26.91 7.31
N LYS A 212 8.53 -27.35 6.28
CA LYS A 212 8.81 -26.55 5.09
C LYS A 212 7.86 -26.95 3.96
N HIS A 213 7.39 -25.96 3.21
CA HIS A 213 6.62 -26.14 1.98
C HIS A 213 7.59 -26.09 0.81
N LEU A 214 7.81 -27.23 0.16
CA LEU A 214 8.76 -27.34 -0.94
C LEU A 214 8.02 -27.50 -2.26
N ARG A 215 8.20 -26.54 -3.18
CA ARG A 215 7.75 -26.69 -4.58
C ARG A 215 8.81 -27.46 -5.34
N ILE A 216 8.43 -28.58 -5.93
CA ILE A 216 9.32 -29.51 -6.61
C ILE A 216 8.87 -29.59 -8.07
N LEU A 217 9.75 -29.11 -8.95
CA LEU A 217 9.65 -29.24 -10.40
C LEU A 217 10.57 -30.36 -10.86
N SER A 218 10.02 -31.46 -11.37
CA SER A 218 10.80 -32.64 -11.75
C SER A 218 10.59 -33.04 -13.21
N ASP A 219 11.63 -33.59 -13.82
CA ASP A 219 11.63 -34.17 -15.17
C ASP A 219 12.46 -35.46 -15.21
N MET A 220 12.15 -36.35 -16.15
CA MET A 220 12.73 -37.69 -16.26
C MET A 220 13.37 -37.92 -17.63
N ALA A 221 14.69 -38.13 -17.63
CA ALA A 221 15.44 -38.53 -18.82
C ALA A 221 15.35 -40.04 -19.06
N ARG A 222 15.29 -40.40 -20.35
CA ARG A 222 15.12 -41.77 -20.84
C ARG A 222 16.19 -42.13 -21.86
N ASP A 223 16.51 -43.41 -21.97
CA ASP A 223 17.43 -43.92 -23.00
C ASP A 223 16.76 -43.99 -24.39
N ALA A 224 17.53 -44.39 -25.40
CA ALA A 224 17.04 -44.54 -26.78
C ALA A 224 15.94 -45.62 -26.93
N GLN A 225 15.75 -46.46 -25.91
CA GLN A 225 14.71 -47.49 -25.84
C GLN A 225 13.51 -47.04 -24.98
N GLY A 226 13.49 -45.77 -24.52
CA GLY A 226 12.41 -45.19 -23.73
C GLY A 226 12.41 -45.56 -22.24
N ARG A 227 13.44 -46.28 -21.76
CA ARG A 227 13.56 -46.67 -20.35
C ARG A 227 14.07 -45.49 -19.53
N PRO A 228 13.55 -45.27 -18.32
CA PRO A 228 13.95 -44.14 -17.49
C PRO A 228 15.35 -44.36 -16.91
N VAL A 229 16.22 -43.35 -17.07
CA VAL A 229 17.64 -43.40 -16.69
C VAL A 229 17.94 -42.42 -15.56
N LYS A 230 17.34 -41.23 -15.59
CA LYS A 230 17.68 -40.16 -14.65
C LYS A 230 16.51 -39.26 -14.36
N ILE A 231 16.48 -38.66 -13.17
CA ILE A 231 15.49 -37.66 -12.79
C ILE A 231 16.22 -36.40 -12.36
N TYR A 232 15.77 -35.27 -12.89
CA TYR A 232 16.22 -33.95 -12.50
C TYR A 232 15.10 -33.28 -11.75
N ALA A 233 15.40 -32.66 -10.60
CA ALA A 233 14.41 -31.86 -9.90
C ALA A 233 15.01 -30.55 -9.41
N VAL A 234 14.22 -29.48 -9.53
CA VAL A 234 14.45 -28.19 -8.89
C VAL A 234 13.46 -28.05 -7.75
N VAL A 235 13.98 -27.79 -6.55
CA VAL A 235 13.25 -27.66 -5.30
C VAL A 235 13.36 -26.22 -4.83
N GLN A 236 12.22 -25.60 -4.52
CA GLN A 236 12.15 -24.27 -3.95
C GLN A 236 11.51 -24.32 -2.56
N ASP A 237 12.15 -23.72 -1.55
CA ASP A 237 11.50 -23.46 -0.27
C ASP A 237 10.52 -22.27 -0.41
N VAL A 238 9.23 -22.56 -0.39
CA VAL A 238 8.15 -21.56 -0.49
C VAL A 238 7.47 -21.29 0.85
N THR A 239 8.04 -21.75 1.97
CA THR A 239 7.45 -21.66 3.32
C THR A 239 7.13 -20.23 3.71
N ALA A 240 8.10 -19.31 3.58
CA ALA A 240 7.91 -17.90 3.91
C ALA A 240 6.81 -17.24 3.06
N ARG A 241 6.70 -17.65 1.79
CA ARG A 241 5.70 -17.13 0.85
C ARG A 241 4.29 -17.60 1.21
N VAL A 242 4.13 -18.88 1.55
CA VAL A 242 2.85 -19.44 2.00
C VAL A 242 2.42 -18.77 3.31
N ALA A 243 3.32 -18.65 4.30
CA ALA A 243 3.03 -17.99 5.57
C ALA A 243 2.60 -16.52 5.38
N SER A 244 3.30 -15.77 4.52
CA SER A 244 2.96 -14.37 4.24
C SER A 244 1.57 -14.22 3.60
N ARG A 245 1.20 -15.12 2.69
CA ARG A 245 -0.13 -15.10 2.05
C ARG A 245 -1.25 -15.31 3.07
N THR A 246 -1.10 -16.30 3.95
CA THR A 246 -2.11 -16.61 4.96
C THR A 246 -2.29 -15.46 5.96
N GLU A 247 -1.21 -14.78 6.35
CA GLU A 247 -1.30 -13.64 7.26
C GLU A 247 -1.99 -12.42 6.60
N ILE A 248 -1.70 -12.15 5.32
CA ILE A 248 -2.39 -11.09 4.57
C ILE A 248 -3.90 -11.37 4.47
N GLU A 249 -4.28 -12.62 4.20
CA GLU A 249 -5.69 -13.03 4.13
C GLU A 249 -6.39 -12.82 5.50
N ARG A 250 -5.75 -13.26 6.59
CA ARG A 250 -6.26 -13.07 7.96
C ARG A 250 -6.46 -11.59 8.31
N LEU A 251 -5.45 -10.75 8.07
CA LEU A 251 -5.52 -9.31 8.33
C LEU A 251 -6.58 -8.63 7.46
N SER A 252 -6.74 -9.06 6.21
CA SER A 252 -7.78 -8.53 5.31
C SER A 252 -9.19 -8.85 5.82
N ASP A 253 -9.39 -10.05 6.36
CA ASP A 253 -10.66 -10.44 6.96
C ASP A 253 -10.95 -9.67 8.25
N GLU A 254 -9.96 -9.44 9.11
CA GLU A 254 -10.12 -8.61 10.31
C GLU A 254 -10.53 -7.17 9.97
N VAL A 255 -9.86 -6.56 8.99
CA VAL A 255 -10.22 -5.21 8.51
C VAL A 255 -11.64 -5.18 7.96
N ARG A 256 -12.04 -6.20 7.19
CA ARG A 256 -13.40 -6.28 6.62
C ARG A 256 -14.47 -6.37 7.70
N VAL A 257 -14.27 -7.19 8.73
CA VAL A 257 -15.19 -7.30 9.88
C VAL A 257 -15.25 -5.99 10.67
N GLY A 258 -14.11 -5.35 10.89
CA GLY A 258 -14.03 -4.04 11.54
C GLY A 258 -14.80 -2.95 10.79
N GLN A 259 -14.63 -2.88 9.46
CA GLN A 259 -15.34 -1.92 8.61
C GLN A 259 -16.85 -2.12 8.62
N LEU A 260 -17.33 -3.36 8.50
CA LEU A 260 -18.77 -3.66 8.56
C LEU A 260 -19.38 -3.25 9.90
N SER A 261 -18.65 -3.50 10.99
CA SER A 261 -19.09 -3.12 12.34
C SER A 261 -19.19 -1.60 12.51
N ALA A 262 -18.21 -0.85 12.01
CA ALA A 262 -18.21 0.61 12.05
C ALA A 262 -19.39 1.21 11.27
N VAL A 263 -19.67 0.70 10.06
CA VAL A 263 -20.83 1.14 9.25
C VAL A 263 -22.15 0.85 9.96
N ALA A 264 -22.27 -0.32 10.61
CA ALA A 264 -23.46 -0.67 11.38
C ALA A 264 -23.66 0.27 12.58
N GLN A 265 -22.61 0.56 13.33
CA GLN A 265 -22.65 1.51 14.45
C GLN A 265 -23.05 2.91 13.99
N GLN A 266 -22.48 3.40 12.89
CA GLN A 266 -22.82 4.71 12.33
C GLN A 266 -24.29 4.78 11.90
N ARG A 267 -24.82 3.70 11.31
CA ARG A 267 -26.23 3.61 10.92
C ARG A 267 -27.16 3.69 12.14
N VAL A 268 -26.84 2.95 13.21
CA VAL A 268 -27.62 2.98 14.45
C VAL A 268 -27.59 4.37 15.08
N ALA A 269 -26.40 4.99 15.18
CA ALA A 269 -26.23 6.32 15.73
C ALA A 269 -27.07 7.37 14.97
N ARG A 270 -27.02 7.34 13.63
CA ARG A 270 -27.84 8.23 12.78
C ARG A 270 -29.34 7.99 12.94
N GLN A 271 -29.77 6.74 13.07
CA GLN A 271 -31.17 6.42 13.33
C GLN A 271 -31.64 6.94 14.69
N LEU A 272 -30.83 6.79 15.75
CA LEU A 272 -31.13 7.33 17.07
C LEU A 272 -31.24 8.86 17.05
N GLN A 273 -30.31 9.53 16.36
CA GLN A 273 -30.37 10.98 16.19
C GLN A 273 -31.65 11.43 15.48
N GLN A 274 -32.04 10.75 14.39
CA GLN A 274 -33.30 11.03 13.68
C GLN A 274 -34.55 10.81 14.56
N MET A 275 -34.49 9.87 15.51
CA MET A 275 -35.58 9.67 16.48
C MET A 275 -35.65 10.80 17.52
N ILE A 276 -34.49 11.32 17.97
CA ILE A 276 -34.41 12.42 18.93
C ILE A 276 -34.80 13.76 18.29
N GLN A 277 -34.37 13.97 17.04
CA GLN A 277 -34.52 15.20 16.28
C GLN A 277 -35.13 14.92 14.89
N PRO A 278 -36.46 14.71 14.80
CA PRO A 278 -37.11 14.42 13.54
C PRO A 278 -37.17 15.68 12.66
N VAL A 279 -36.44 15.66 11.53
CA VAL A 279 -36.43 16.76 10.55
C VAL A 279 -37.57 16.58 9.53
N PRO A 280 -38.54 17.52 9.44
CA PRO A 280 -39.60 17.45 8.43
C PRO A 280 -39.03 17.49 7.01
N ALA A 281 -39.63 16.72 6.09
CA ALA A 281 -39.17 16.61 4.70
C ALA A 281 -39.43 17.88 3.85
N GLY A 282 -40.13 18.88 4.38
CA GLY A 282 -40.51 20.10 3.68
C GLY A 282 -40.93 21.20 4.65
N THR A 283 -41.67 22.19 4.15
CA THR A 283 -42.23 23.23 5.00
C THR A 283 -43.34 22.66 5.88
N PHE A 284 -43.50 23.24 7.07
CA PHE A 284 -44.56 22.88 8.01
C PHE A 284 -45.15 24.13 8.66
N GLU A 285 -46.38 24.00 9.12
CA GLU A 285 -47.16 25.11 9.67
C GLU A 285 -47.00 25.25 11.17
N LEU A 286 -46.84 26.49 11.61
CA LEU A 286 -46.89 26.91 13.01
C LEU A 286 -47.91 28.05 13.12
N ALA A 287 -48.37 28.38 14.33
CA ALA A 287 -49.34 29.45 14.49
C ALA A 287 -48.77 30.79 13.98
N GLY A 288 -49.33 31.31 12.88
CA GLY A 288 -48.90 32.54 12.23
C GLY A 288 -47.52 32.50 11.54
N LEU A 289 -46.89 31.33 11.44
CA LEU A 289 -45.58 31.15 10.81
C LEU A 289 -45.58 29.91 9.90
N GLU A 290 -44.87 29.98 8.79
CA GLU A 290 -44.43 28.81 8.04
C GLU A 290 -42.96 28.54 8.37
N ALA A 291 -42.57 27.29 8.58
CA ALA A 291 -41.22 26.93 8.99
C ALA A 291 -40.60 25.87 8.07
N MET A 292 -39.28 25.89 7.97
CA MET A 292 -38.48 24.85 7.33
C MET A 292 -37.18 24.65 8.11
N VAL A 293 -36.81 23.38 8.27
CA VAL A 293 -35.59 22.99 8.98
C VAL A 293 -34.65 22.30 8.01
N SER A 294 -33.36 22.56 8.16
CA SER A 294 -32.28 21.76 7.58
C SER A 294 -31.36 21.29 8.70
N TYR A 295 -30.90 20.05 8.60
CA TYR A 295 -29.86 19.49 9.43
C TYR A 295 -28.90 18.71 8.54
N LEU A 296 -27.67 19.20 8.44
CA LEU A 296 -26.61 18.61 7.63
C LEU A 296 -25.48 18.17 8.54
N PRO A 297 -25.26 16.86 8.74
CA PRO A 297 -24.10 16.41 9.48
C PRO A 297 -22.81 16.74 8.72
N ALA A 298 -21.71 16.94 9.44
CA ALA A 298 -20.40 17.26 8.86
C ALA A 298 -19.91 16.13 7.94
N GLU A 299 -19.22 16.48 6.85
CA GLU A 299 -18.74 15.49 5.87
C GLU A 299 -17.68 14.53 6.45
N SER A 300 -16.88 15.00 7.40
CA SER A 300 -15.83 14.21 8.05
C SER A 300 -16.28 13.54 9.35
N ALA A 301 -17.48 13.84 9.84
CA ALA A 301 -17.97 13.29 11.09
C ALA A 301 -18.38 11.82 10.91
N VAL A 302 -17.54 10.95 11.47
CA VAL A 302 -17.89 9.55 11.80
C VAL A 302 -18.91 9.49 12.96
N GLN A 303 -19.26 10.65 13.53
CA GLN A 303 -19.88 10.81 14.83
C GLN A 303 -21.17 11.65 14.78
N VAL A 304 -22.00 11.54 15.83
CA VAL A 304 -23.24 12.31 16.01
C VAL A 304 -22.88 13.71 16.52
N GLY A 305 -23.47 14.78 15.97
CA GLY A 305 -23.17 16.14 16.41
C GLY A 305 -24.04 16.68 17.55
N GLY A 306 -23.59 17.81 18.08
CA GLY A 306 -24.19 18.54 19.19
C GLY A 306 -25.29 19.52 18.78
N ASP A 307 -25.41 19.83 17.49
CA ASP A 307 -26.42 20.73 16.94
C ASP A 307 -27.86 20.26 17.20
N TRP A 308 -28.73 21.18 17.59
CA TRP A 308 -30.15 20.93 17.74
C TRP A 308 -31.03 22.12 17.38
N TYR A 309 -32.30 21.83 17.12
CA TYR A 309 -33.35 22.85 17.03
C TYR A 309 -34.58 22.41 17.80
N HIS A 310 -35.50 23.34 18.03
CA HIS A 310 -36.87 23.06 18.40
C HIS A 310 -37.82 24.09 17.78
N ALA A 311 -38.95 23.62 17.26
CA ALA A 311 -39.98 24.48 16.67
C ALA A 311 -41.36 23.87 16.89
N GLN A 312 -42.23 24.54 17.65
CA GLN A 312 -43.58 24.05 17.89
C GLN A 312 -44.56 25.16 18.23
N THR A 313 -45.83 24.96 17.86
CA THR A 313 -46.96 25.72 18.40
C THR A 313 -47.27 25.19 19.80
N LEU A 314 -47.31 26.09 20.77
CA LEU A 314 -47.59 25.82 22.18
C LEU A 314 -49.11 25.78 22.43
N PRO A 315 -49.58 25.17 23.54
CA PRO A 315 -51.01 25.07 23.86
C PRO A 315 -51.73 26.42 23.99
N ASP A 316 -51.00 27.51 24.29
CA ASP A 316 -51.52 28.87 24.39
C ASP A 316 -51.51 29.64 23.04
N GLY A 317 -51.16 28.97 21.95
CA GLY A 317 -51.12 29.53 20.60
C GLY A 317 -49.83 30.27 20.25
N ARG A 318 -48.88 30.42 21.20
CA ARG A 318 -47.55 30.97 20.90
C ARG A 318 -46.68 29.95 20.18
N VAL A 319 -45.60 30.38 19.55
CA VAL A 319 -44.66 29.50 18.83
C VAL A 319 -43.29 29.58 19.47
N ALA A 320 -42.75 28.45 19.93
CA ALA A 320 -41.37 28.36 20.41
C ALA A 320 -40.44 28.07 19.23
N LEU A 321 -39.33 28.79 19.17
CA LEU A 321 -38.25 28.62 18.19
C LEU A 321 -36.92 28.55 18.94
N ALA A 322 -36.12 27.54 18.68
CA ALA A 322 -34.80 27.42 19.28
C ALA A 322 -33.81 26.74 18.32
N VAL A 323 -32.56 27.13 18.42
CA VAL A 323 -31.39 26.47 17.83
C VAL A 323 -30.27 26.52 18.85
N GLY A 324 -29.48 25.47 18.94
CA GLY A 324 -28.30 25.44 19.81
C GLY A 324 -27.31 24.39 19.37
N ASP A 325 -26.16 24.41 20.02
CA ASP A 325 -25.05 23.50 19.76
C ASP A 325 -24.35 23.17 21.08
N VAL A 326 -23.99 21.91 21.27
CA VAL A 326 -23.28 21.42 22.46
C VAL A 326 -21.82 21.21 22.11
N ALA A 327 -20.94 21.88 22.84
CA ALA A 327 -19.51 21.81 22.61
C ALA A 327 -18.99 20.38 22.74
N GLY A 328 -18.11 19.99 21.83
CA GLY A 328 -17.54 18.64 21.73
C GLY A 328 -18.07 17.91 20.50
N HIS A 329 -17.85 16.60 20.45
CA HIS A 329 -18.29 15.76 19.34
C HIS A 329 -18.67 14.36 19.82
N GLY A 330 -19.49 13.65 19.04
CA GLY A 330 -19.83 12.26 19.32
C GLY A 330 -20.94 12.07 20.33
N LEU A 331 -20.96 10.89 20.95
CA LEU A 331 -22.07 10.44 21.78
C LEU A 331 -22.30 11.35 23.00
N ASP A 332 -21.24 11.94 23.56
CA ASP A 332 -21.36 12.84 24.70
C ASP A 332 -22.05 14.16 24.31
N ALA A 333 -21.64 14.76 23.19
CA ALA A 333 -22.30 15.95 22.64
C ALA A 333 -23.76 15.66 22.25
N ALA A 334 -24.03 14.53 21.61
CA ALA A 334 -25.38 14.10 21.25
C ALA A 334 -26.27 13.83 22.47
N SER A 335 -25.70 13.26 23.53
CA SER A 335 -26.39 13.06 24.81
C SER A 335 -26.74 14.41 25.44
N GLY A 336 -25.77 15.33 25.54
CA GLY A 336 -26.00 16.68 26.05
C GLY A 336 -27.09 17.41 25.25
N MET A 337 -27.02 17.31 23.93
CA MET A 337 -28.00 17.87 23.00
C MET A 337 -29.42 17.36 23.29
N ALA A 338 -29.57 16.04 23.46
CA ALA A 338 -30.86 15.44 23.79
C ALA A 338 -31.40 15.95 25.13
N HIS A 339 -30.55 16.04 26.16
CA HIS A 339 -30.94 16.60 27.46
C HIS A 339 -31.43 18.04 27.34
N LEU A 340 -30.70 18.91 26.64
CA LEU A 340 -31.09 20.32 26.47
C LEU A 340 -32.40 20.47 25.69
N ARG A 341 -32.53 19.77 24.56
CA ARG A 341 -33.75 19.81 23.75
C ARG A 341 -34.96 19.34 24.54
N PHE A 342 -34.89 18.19 25.21
CA PHE A 342 -36.04 17.66 25.95
C PHE A 342 -36.35 18.46 27.22
N ALA A 343 -35.34 19.02 27.90
CA ALA A 343 -35.57 19.94 29.02
C ALA A 343 -36.31 21.20 28.56
N LEU A 344 -35.91 21.80 27.44
CA LEU A 344 -36.63 22.92 26.84
C LEU A 344 -38.09 22.56 26.53
N VAL A 345 -38.32 21.42 25.89
CA VAL A 345 -39.69 20.93 25.59
C VAL A 345 -40.50 20.79 26.88
N ALA A 346 -39.92 20.21 27.94
CA ALA A 346 -40.59 20.03 29.22
C ALA A 346 -40.96 21.38 29.87
N TRP A 347 -40.04 22.34 29.93
CA TRP A 347 -40.29 23.68 30.49
C TRP A 347 -41.33 24.48 29.71
N LEU A 348 -41.32 24.36 28.37
CA LEU A 348 -42.38 24.90 27.52
C LEU A 348 -43.73 24.24 27.82
N SER A 349 -43.75 22.94 28.09
CA SER A 349 -45.00 22.21 28.34
C SER A 349 -45.65 22.60 29.67
N VAL A 350 -44.86 22.99 30.68
CA VAL A 350 -45.37 23.46 31.99
C VAL A 350 -45.67 24.97 32.04
N GLY A 351 -45.55 25.69 30.93
CA GLY A 351 -46.01 27.08 30.84
C GLY A 351 -44.92 28.16 30.89
N ILE A 352 -43.63 27.82 30.91
CA ILE A 352 -42.56 28.82 30.87
C ILE A 352 -42.48 29.43 29.47
N ARG A 353 -42.55 30.76 29.36
CA ARG A 353 -42.56 31.50 28.08
C ARG A 353 -41.46 32.56 27.95
N ASP A 354 -40.77 32.86 29.04
CA ASP A 354 -39.70 33.84 29.04
C ASP A 354 -38.40 33.22 28.51
N PRO A 355 -37.85 33.67 27.37
CA PRO A 355 -36.64 33.08 26.78
C PRO A 355 -35.42 33.18 27.69
N GLY A 356 -35.29 34.26 28.46
CA GLY A 356 -34.19 34.45 29.40
C GLY A 356 -34.23 33.41 30.52
N LEU A 357 -35.41 33.17 31.10
CA LEU A 357 -35.61 32.13 32.11
C LEU A 357 -35.38 30.72 31.56
N LEU A 358 -35.82 30.43 30.33
CA LEU A 358 -35.53 29.15 29.67
C LEU A 358 -34.02 28.92 29.52
N LEU A 359 -33.27 29.94 29.09
CA LEU A 359 -31.81 29.85 29.00
C LEU A 359 -31.13 29.70 30.36
N ARG A 360 -31.63 30.36 31.43
CA ARG A 360 -31.11 30.15 32.80
C ARG A 360 -31.28 28.70 33.26
N HIS A 361 -32.43 28.09 32.99
CA HIS A 361 -32.63 26.69 33.32
C HIS A 361 -31.75 25.76 32.49
N LEU A 362 -31.58 26.02 31.18
CA LEU A 362 -30.63 25.28 30.35
C LEU A 362 -29.19 25.44 30.88
N ASN A 363 -28.80 26.62 31.33
CA ASN A 363 -27.48 26.92 31.88
C ASN A 363 -27.18 26.10 33.14
N GLN A 364 -28.16 26.03 34.05
CA GLN A 364 -28.08 25.19 35.25
C GLN A 364 -27.96 23.71 34.91
N LEU A 365 -28.71 23.23 33.91
CA LEU A 365 -28.62 21.86 33.44
C LEU A 365 -27.25 21.55 32.83
N CYS A 366 -26.72 22.44 31.99
CA CYS A 366 -25.34 22.33 31.46
C CYS A 366 -24.31 22.20 32.59
N ALA A 367 -24.41 23.07 33.61
CA ALA A 367 -23.51 23.03 34.78
C ALA A 367 -23.60 21.69 35.55
N GLN A 368 -24.80 21.13 35.71
CA GLN A 368 -25.02 19.83 36.35
C GLN A 368 -24.45 18.66 35.54
N LEU A 369 -24.56 18.73 34.22
CA LEU A 369 -24.05 17.72 33.29
C LEU A 369 -22.53 17.85 33.05
N GLY A 370 -21.91 18.96 33.48
CA GLY A 370 -20.50 19.25 33.22
C GLY A 370 -20.21 19.51 31.74
N ILE A 371 -21.20 20.02 30.99
CA ILE A 371 -21.07 20.33 29.56
C ILE A 371 -21.23 21.83 29.32
N THR A 372 -20.73 22.30 28.17
CA THR A 372 -20.95 23.66 27.69
C THR A 372 -21.72 23.66 26.38
N ALA A 373 -22.56 24.66 26.16
CA ALA A 373 -23.38 24.76 24.96
C ALA A 373 -23.66 26.20 24.56
N THR A 374 -23.99 26.43 23.30
CA THR A 374 -24.57 27.67 22.83
C THR A 374 -26.04 27.47 22.49
N ALA A 375 -26.88 28.48 22.69
CA ALA A 375 -28.28 28.41 22.30
C ALA A 375 -28.88 29.79 22.00
N VAL A 376 -29.91 29.81 21.16
CA VAL A 376 -30.82 30.92 20.97
C VAL A 376 -32.25 30.41 21.12
N VAL A 377 -33.08 31.13 21.88
CA VAL A 377 -34.47 30.78 22.16
C VAL A 377 -35.35 31.99 21.93
N GLY A 378 -36.47 31.80 21.23
CA GLY A 378 -37.50 32.80 21.01
C GLY A 378 -38.90 32.23 21.19
N VAL A 379 -39.84 33.06 21.65
CA VAL A 379 -41.24 32.68 21.84
C VAL A 379 -42.13 33.71 21.14
N TYR A 380 -42.52 33.39 19.91
CA TYR A 380 -43.35 34.25 19.07
C TYR A 380 -44.82 34.25 19.53
N ASP A 381 -45.41 35.42 19.62
CA ASP A 381 -46.84 35.61 19.84
C ASP A 381 -47.53 36.03 18.53
N PRO A 382 -48.35 35.16 17.91
CA PRO A 382 -49.02 35.47 16.64
C PRO A 382 -50.03 36.61 16.73
N ALA A 383 -50.63 36.84 17.91
CA ALA A 383 -51.64 37.88 18.09
C ALA A 383 -51.02 39.28 18.05
N THR A 384 -49.83 39.44 18.65
CA THR A 384 -49.12 40.72 18.71
C THR A 384 -48.00 40.85 17.66
N ARG A 385 -47.63 39.73 17.02
CA ARG A 385 -46.44 39.54 16.18
C ARG A 385 -45.14 39.89 16.89
N GLN A 386 -45.09 39.75 18.21
CA GLN A 386 -43.90 40.01 19.00
C GLN A 386 -43.06 38.73 19.10
N LEU A 387 -41.75 38.88 18.92
CA LEU A 387 -40.75 37.84 19.15
C LEU A 387 -39.81 38.32 20.26
N PRO A 388 -40.13 38.09 21.55
CA PRO A 388 -39.12 38.06 22.59
C PRO A 388 -38.15 36.89 22.34
N TRP A 389 -36.87 37.17 22.45
CA TRP A 389 -35.81 36.18 22.25
C TRP A 389 -34.57 36.50 23.09
N ALA A 390 -33.80 35.47 23.41
CA ALA A 390 -32.54 35.58 24.14
C ALA A 390 -31.52 34.58 23.56
N ARG A 391 -30.23 34.78 23.88
CA ARG A 391 -29.13 33.95 23.42
C ARG A 391 -28.11 33.71 24.53
N ALA A 392 -27.47 32.56 24.49
CA ALA A 392 -26.35 32.16 25.33
C ALA A 392 -25.19 31.76 24.41
N GLY A 393 -24.20 32.62 24.23
CA GLY A 393 -22.98 32.34 23.45
C GLY A 393 -23.15 32.15 21.93
N HIS A 394 -24.36 31.87 21.43
CA HIS A 394 -24.65 31.42 20.05
C HIS A 394 -24.39 32.48 18.95
N MET A 395 -25.06 32.45 17.80
CA MET A 395 -25.21 33.63 16.92
C MET A 395 -26.60 34.28 17.04
N ALA A 396 -26.69 35.57 16.72
CA ALA A 396 -27.98 36.25 16.66
C ALA A 396 -28.76 35.77 15.41
N PRO A 397 -30.10 35.59 15.51
CA PRO A 397 -30.91 35.27 14.35
C PRO A 397 -30.78 36.38 13.29
N LEU A 398 -30.98 36.01 12.03
CA LEU A 398 -31.00 36.97 10.92
C LEU A 398 -32.45 37.27 10.56
N LEU A 399 -32.79 38.54 10.34
CA LEU A 399 -34.11 38.95 9.85
C LEU A 399 -33.96 39.71 8.53
N ALA A 400 -34.71 39.29 7.52
CA ALA A 400 -34.86 40.02 6.27
C ALA A 400 -36.32 40.43 6.03
N ARG A 401 -36.49 41.70 5.63
CA ARG A 401 -37.77 42.34 5.35
C ARG A 401 -37.70 43.13 4.06
N HIS A 402 -38.54 42.75 3.07
CA HIS A 402 -38.64 43.41 1.78
C HIS A 402 -37.26 43.72 1.15
N GLY A 403 -36.37 42.73 1.14
CA GLY A 403 -35.03 42.87 0.58
C GLY A 403 -33.99 43.57 1.46
N ARG A 404 -34.36 43.98 2.67
CA ARG A 404 -33.46 44.65 3.62
C ARG A 404 -33.17 43.77 4.81
N ASP A 405 -31.96 43.91 5.33
CA ASP A 405 -31.55 43.32 6.60
C ASP A 405 -32.08 44.18 7.75
N ILE A 406 -32.62 43.53 8.78
CA ILE A 406 -33.14 44.21 9.96
C ILE A 406 -32.36 43.72 11.17
N ASP A 407 -31.77 44.66 11.89
CA ASP A 407 -31.08 44.36 13.14
C ASP A 407 -32.10 43.94 14.21
N LEU A 408 -31.90 42.75 14.78
CA LEU A 408 -32.69 42.23 15.90
C LEU A 408 -32.12 42.66 17.27
N GLY A 409 -31.00 43.38 17.26
CA GLY A 409 -30.17 43.60 18.42
C GLY A 409 -29.25 42.42 18.71
N TRP A 410 -28.34 42.64 19.64
CA TRP A 410 -27.38 41.63 20.09
C TRP A 410 -27.36 41.60 21.61
N PRO A 411 -28.36 40.95 22.26
CA PRO A 411 -28.35 40.85 23.71
C PRO A 411 -27.10 40.07 24.15
N PRO A 412 -26.39 40.52 25.19
CA PRO A 412 -25.23 39.80 25.69
C PRO A 412 -25.66 38.47 26.30
N GLY A 413 -24.74 37.51 26.37
CA GLY A 413 -25.00 36.21 27.00
C GLY A 413 -23.79 35.31 26.85
N LEU A 414 -23.28 34.82 27.97
CA LEU A 414 -22.21 33.82 28.01
C LEU A 414 -22.71 32.49 27.42
N LEU A 415 -21.80 31.60 27.04
CA LEU A 415 -22.19 30.24 26.69
C LEU A 415 -22.76 29.53 27.93
N LEU A 416 -23.70 28.60 27.71
CA LEU A 416 -24.30 27.81 28.76
C LEU A 416 -23.26 26.92 29.44
N GLY A 417 -23.38 26.74 30.75
CA GLY A 417 -22.48 25.92 31.58
C GLY A 417 -21.19 26.61 32.00
N ALA A 418 -20.86 27.79 31.45
CA ALA A 418 -19.63 28.50 31.82
C ALA A 418 -19.71 29.21 33.18
N GLU A 419 -20.86 29.78 33.51
CA GLU A 419 -21.12 30.47 34.78
C GLU A 419 -22.55 30.14 35.24
N PRO A 420 -22.76 29.33 36.30
CA PRO A 420 -24.08 28.86 36.71
C PRO A 420 -25.12 29.96 36.96
N ASP A 421 -24.69 31.12 37.45
CA ASP A 421 -25.56 32.25 37.81
C ASP A 421 -25.67 33.32 36.70
N ALA A 422 -25.25 33.00 35.47
CA ALA A 422 -25.35 33.91 34.33
C ALA A 422 -26.80 34.30 34.00
N ASP A 423 -27.02 35.60 33.80
CA ASP A 423 -28.28 36.14 33.28
C ASP A 423 -28.27 36.22 31.75
N PHE A 424 -29.46 36.05 31.15
CA PHE A 424 -29.66 36.10 29.70
C PHE A 424 -30.74 37.15 29.35
N PRO A 425 -30.35 38.41 29.05
CA PRO A 425 -31.28 39.47 28.67
C PRO A 425 -32.13 39.14 27.45
N VAL A 426 -33.40 39.53 27.51
CA VAL A 426 -34.38 39.31 26.44
C VAL A 426 -34.44 40.55 25.55
N ALA A 427 -34.13 40.36 24.27
CA ALA A 427 -34.44 41.33 23.22
C ALA A 427 -35.85 41.07 22.68
N GLN A 428 -36.51 42.11 22.16
CA GLN A 428 -37.85 41.99 21.64
C GLN A 428 -37.97 42.69 20.28
N THR A 429 -38.45 41.95 19.29
CA THR A 429 -38.68 42.47 17.94
C THR A 429 -40.11 42.22 17.50
N ARG A 430 -40.73 43.24 16.89
CA ARG A 430 -42.03 43.08 16.22
C ARG A 430 -41.83 42.66 14.77
N LEU A 431 -42.34 41.47 14.44
CA LEU A 431 -42.31 40.93 13.10
C LEU A 431 -43.50 41.43 12.25
N GLN A 432 -43.32 41.42 10.93
CA GLN A 432 -44.31 41.80 9.93
C GLN A 432 -44.59 40.62 9.01
N SER A 433 -45.79 40.59 8.41
CA SER A 433 -46.13 39.57 7.40
C SER A 433 -45.12 39.62 6.25
N GLY A 434 -44.63 38.46 5.83
CA GLY A 434 -43.58 38.31 4.84
C GLY A 434 -42.13 38.39 5.37
N ASP A 435 -41.93 38.71 6.65
CA ASP A 435 -40.60 38.67 7.27
C ASP A 435 -40.02 37.25 7.21
N LEU A 436 -38.72 37.14 6.90
CA LEU A 436 -37.95 35.91 6.94
C LEU A 436 -36.96 35.97 8.11
N VAL A 437 -37.09 35.03 9.05
CA VAL A 437 -36.15 34.89 10.17
C VAL A 437 -35.38 33.58 10.02
N LEU A 438 -34.06 33.63 10.19
CA LEU A 438 -33.17 32.47 10.17
C LEU A 438 -32.45 32.33 11.51
N LEU A 439 -32.66 31.21 12.19
CA LEU A 439 -31.80 30.73 13.27
C LEU A 439 -30.87 29.67 12.67
N TYR A 440 -29.60 29.67 13.07
CA TYR A 440 -28.58 28.83 12.45
C TYR A 440 -27.41 28.60 13.40
N THR A 441 -26.75 27.45 13.25
CA THR A 441 -25.51 27.10 13.95
C THR A 441 -24.29 27.58 13.16
N ASP A 442 -23.12 27.54 13.80
CA ASP A 442 -21.85 28.02 13.27
C ASP A 442 -21.39 27.23 12.05
N GLY A 443 -21.70 25.94 11.91
CA GLY A 443 -21.36 25.19 10.68
C GLY A 443 -21.93 25.79 9.37
N LEU A 444 -22.93 26.68 9.44
CA LEU A 444 -23.37 27.45 8.27
C LEU A 444 -22.33 28.50 7.82
N VAL A 445 -21.62 29.12 8.77
CA VAL A 445 -20.75 30.30 8.57
C VAL A 445 -19.27 30.06 8.85
N GLU A 446 -18.93 29.18 9.78
CA GLU A 446 -17.58 28.74 10.11
C GLU A 446 -17.19 27.57 9.20
N ARG A 447 -16.68 27.92 8.02
CA ARG A 447 -16.07 26.99 7.05
C ARG A 447 -14.72 27.56 6.68
N ARG A 448 -13.71 26.69 6.49
CA ARG A 448 -12.34 27.01 6.05
C ARG A 448 -12.29 28.30 5.20
N GLY A 449 -12.03 29.44 5.85
CA GLY A 449 -12.27 30.78 5.28
C GLY A 449 -12.67 31.85 6.31
N ASP A 450 -13.13 33.00 5.81
CA ASP A 450 -13.56 34.14 6.63
C ASP A 450 -15.05 34.07 6.98
N MET A 451 -15.36 33.79 8.24
CA MET A 451 -16.73 33.75 8.79
C MET A 451 -17.56 34.97 8.37
N ARG A 452 -16.96 36.18 8.38
CA ARG A 452 -17.67 37.43 8.05
C ARG A 452 -18.17 37.43 6.62
N ARG A 453 -17.35 36.94 5.69
CA ARG A 453 -17.72 36.82 4.27
C ARG A 453 -18.91 35.87 4.11
N ARG A 454 -18.89 34.73 4.78
CA ARG A 454 -19.98 33.74 4.69
C ARG A 454 -21.26 34.25 5.33
N THR A 455 -21.20 34.90 6.49
CA THR A 455 -22.37 35.57 7.09
C THR A 455 -22.95 36.62 6.15
N ALA A 456 -22.10 37.40 5.46
CA ALA A 456 -22.57 38.39 4.48
C ALA A 456 -23.27 37.75 3.25
N GLU A 457 -22.78 36.59 2.80
CA GLU A 457 -23.41 35.79 1.74
C GLU A 457 -24.78 35.25 2.17
N VAL A 458 -24.88 34.66 3.36
CA VAL A 458 -26.15 34.18 3.95
C VAL A 458 -27.15 35.34 4.06
N ARG A 459 -26.73 36.50 4.58
CA ARG A 459 -27.55 37.73 4.59
C ARG A 459 -27.94 38.17 3.18
N GLY A 460 -27.08 37.98 2.19
CA GLY A 460 -27.36 38.23 0.77
C GLY A 460 -28.50 37.34 0.25
N HIS A 461 -28.44 36.04 0.52
CA HIS A 461 -29.51 35.10 0.14
C HIS A 461 -30.84 35.41 0.82
N LEU A 462 -30.83 35.69 2.13
CA LEU A 462 -32.03 36.11 2.87
C LEU A 462 -32.68 37.35 2.25
N ARG A 463 -31.87 38.38 1.95
CA ARG A 463 -32.36 39.61 1.31
C ARG A 463 -32.96 39.33 -0.07
N ALA A 464 -32.28 38.55 -0.90
CA ALA A 464 -32.77 38.22 -2.24
C ALA A 464 -34.13 37.50 -2.20
N VAL A 465 -34.27 36.50 -1.31
CA VAL A 465 -35.54 35.76 -1.15
C VAL A 465 -36.61 36.65 -0.50
N SER A 466 -36.26 37.53 0.43
CA SER A 466 -37.22 38.47 1.05
C SER A 466 -37.72 39.54 0.07
N ALA A 467 -36.89 39.96 -0.90
CA ALA A 467 -37.26 40.93 -1.93
C ALA A 467 -38.21 40.32 -2.97
N ASP A 468 -37.94 39.07 -3.35
CA ASP A 468 -38.70 38.30 -4.34
C ASP A 468 -39.01 36.90 -3.76
N PRO A 469 -40.07 36.78 -2.94
CA PRO A 469 -40.39 35.53 -2.26
C PRO A 469 -40.81 34.42 -3.24
N GLY A 470 -41.34 34.78 -4.41
CA GLY A 470 -41.91 33.82 -5.35
C GLY A 470 -43.03 32.97 -4.71
N ALA A 471 -43.21 31.75 -5.22
CA ALA A 471 -44.18 30.80 -4.67
C ALA A 471 -43.67 30.15 -3.36
N ASP A 472 -42.40 29.73 -3.33
CA ASP A 472 -41.81 28.89 -2.28
C ASP A 472 -40.51 29.50 -1.71
N PRO A 473 -40.59 30.57 -0.90
CA PRO A 473 -39.41 31.26 -0.39
C PRO A 473 -38.54 30.40 0.52
N LEU A 474 -39.14 29.60 1.42
CA LEU A 474 -38.36 28.75 2.33
C LEU A 474 -37.64 27.61 1.58
N PRO A 475 -38.26 26.86 0.66
CA PRO A 475 -37.54 25.90 -0.18
C PRO A 475 -36.47 26.53 -1.08
N ARG A 476 -36.69 27.75 -1.59
CA ARG A 476 -35.65 28.51 -2.32
C ARG A 476 -34.47 28.84 -1.41
N LEU A 477 -34.73 29.37 -0.20
CA LEU A 477 -33.70 29.70 0.77
C LEU A 477 -32.92 28.45 1.21
N HIS A 478 -33.63 27.36 1.52
CA HIS A 478 -33.02 26.08 1.87
C HIS A 478 -32.02 25.62 0.81
N ARG A 479 -32.38 25.64 -0.49
CA ARG A 479 -31.46 25.26 -1.58
C ARG A 479 -30.22 26.16 -1.67
N LEU A 480 -30.34 27.45 -1.34
CA LEU A 480 -29.20 28.37 -1.33
C LEU A 480 -28.27 28.15 -0.13
N LEU A 481 -28.82 27.69 1.01
CA LEU A 481 -28.05 27.41 2.22
C LEU A 481 -27.55 25.95 2.29
N TYR A 482 -28.09 25.06 1.46
CA TYR A 482 -27.74 23.64 1.43
C TYR A 482 -26.33 23.44 0.89
N ALA A 483 -25.38 23.40 1.80
CA ALA A 483 -24.01 23.02 1.51
C ALA A 483 -23.44 22.41 2.79
N PRO A 484 -23.08 21.12 2.83
CA PRO A 484 -22.46 20.51 4.00
C PRO A 484 -21.17 21.24 4.40
N SER A 485 -20.87 21.29 5.70
CA SER A 485 -19.56 21.73 6.19
C SER A 485 -18.65 20.50 6.39
N PRO A 486 -17.36 20.59 6.04
CA PRO A 486 -16.44 19.48 6.27
C PRO A 486 -16.13 19.28 7.75
N ASP A 487 -16.20 20.35 8.56
CA ASP A 487 -15.61 20.39 9.89
C ASP A 487 -16.67 20.39 11.02
N ASP A 488 -17.93 20.78 10.76
CA ASP A 488 -18.99 20.83 11.78
C ASP A 488 -20.41 20.57 11.22
N ASP A 489 -21.35 20.21 12.08
CA ASP A 489 -22.75 20.05 11.74
C ASP A 489 -23.38 21.41 11.40
N THR A 490 -24.41 21.40 10.56
CA THR A 490 -25.13 22.61 10.18
C THR A 490 -26.61 22.43 10.41
N CYS A 491 -27.15 23.14 11.40
CA CYS A 491 -28.57 23.23 11.64
C CYS A 491 -29.09 24.62 11.27
N THR A 492 -30.20 24.66 10.52
CA THR A 492 -30.89 25.90 10.19
C THR A 492 -32.38 25.76 10.43
N LEU A 493 -32.99 26.74 11.09
CA LEU A 493 -34.43 26.90 11.24
C LEU A 493 -34.84 28.22 10.60
N ALA A 494 -35.46 28.14 9.41
CA ALA A 494 -35.97 29.29 8.69
C ALA A 494 -37.48 29.40 8.90
N VAL A 495 -37.97 30.59 9.22
CA VAL A 495 -39.41 30.87 9.37
C VAL A 495 -39.84 32.07 8.55
N ARG A 496 -41.04 31.98 7.97
CA ARG A 496 -41.74 33.06 7.26
C ARG A 496 -42.99 33.44 8.04
N VAL A 497 -43.17 34.74 8.29
CA VAL A 497 -44.36 35.25 8.96
C VAL A 497 -45.53 35.38 7.97
N ARG A 498 -46.72 34.91 8.37
CA ARG A 498 -47.94 34.99 7.55
C ARG A 498 -48.71 36.29 7.74
#